data_AF-A0A150NMB6-F1
#
_entry.id   AF-A0A150NMB6-F1
#
_cell.length_a   1.000
_cell.length_b   1.000
_cell.length_c   1.000
_cell.angle_alpha   90.00
_cell.angle_beta   90.00
_cell.angle_gamma   90.00
#
_symmetry.space_group_name_H-M   'P 1'
#
loop_
_entity.id
_entity.type
_entity.pdbx_description
1 polymer ?
#
loop_
_entity_poly.entity_id
_entity_poly.type
_entity_poly.pdbx_seq_one_letter_code
_entity_poly.pdbx_strand_id
1 'polypeptide(L)'
;MYLVIGIVLAFIVSFWKDNRSLWNPVLFLLSLISSYFYLGYLFYQNGYEKIHFAFFIFSFILLPILIFLGGIFLIYNGLILLKREGRSKANYLSMLLGIVILLFFALMSFRLGDRNELFYTNHFLNILFAFIAYSYFILVLLLWVLCCTLSCISLFLRRSIMILSSFMVQVC
;
A
#
# COMPACT_ATOMS: atom_id res chain seq x y z
N MET A 1 7.96 -19.89 -11.52
CA MET A 1 9.26 -19.66 -12.18
C MET A 1 9.10 -18.72 -13.38
N TYR A 2 8.67 -19.20 -14.55
CA TYR A 2 8.60 -18.37 -15.79
C TYR A 2 7.62 -17.19 -15.75
N LEU A 3 6.45 -17.36 -15.12
CA LEU A 3 5.47 -16.26 -14.96
C LEU A 3 6.03 -15.08 -14.15
N VAL A 4 6.75 -15.37 -13.07
CA VAL A 4 7.34 -14.34 -12.19
C VAL A 4 8.41 -13.56 -12.96
N ILE A 5 9.27 -14.26 -13.68
CA ILE A 5 10.33 -13.66 -14.51
C ILE A 5 9.70 -12.79 -15.61
N GLY A 6 8.64 -13.28 -16.27
CA GLY A 6 7.91 -12.52 -17.28
C GLY A 6 7.29 -11.23 -16.75
N ILE A 7 6.68 -11.26 -15.55
CA ILE A 7 6.08 -10.08 -14.91
C ILE A 7 7.16 -9.07 -14.50
N VAL A 8 8.28 -9.53 -13.95
CA VAL A 8 9.42 -8.67 -13.57
C VAL A 8 10.03 -8.00 -14.80
N LEU A 9 10.22 -8.76 -15.89
CA LEU A 9 10.71 -8.20 -17.16
C LEU A 9 9.72 -7.20 -17.77
N ALA A 10 8.42 -7.52 -17.75
CA ALA A 10 7.38 -6.60 -18.20
C ALA A 10 7.40 -5.30 -17.39
N PHE A 11 7.61 -5.38 -16.07
CA PHE A 11 7.79 -4.20 -15.23
C PHE A 11 9.02 -3.38 -15.64
N ILE A 12 10.19 -4.00 -15.80
CA ILE A 12 11.43 -3.30 -16.20
C ILE A 12 11.26 -2.61 -17.55
N VAL A 13 10.70 -3.31 -18.54
CA VAL A 13 10.44 -2.78 -19.89
C VAL A 13 9.42 -1.63 -19.84
N SER A 14 8.35 -1.77 -19.05
CA SER A 14 7.35 -0.71 -18.88
C SER A 14 7.94 0.55 -18.24
N PHE A 15 8.86 0.37 -17.28
CA PHE A 15 9.58 1.46 -16.64
C PHE A 15 10.55 2.16 -17.60
N TRP A 16 11.23 1.40 -18.46
CA TRP A 16 12.15 1.95 -19.47
C TRP A 16 11.44 2.67 -20.61
N LYS A 17 10.28 2.16 -21.06
CA LYS A 17 9.57 2.70 -22.23
C LYS A 17 8.79 3.97 -21.90
N ASP A 18 8.03 3.97 -20.79
CA ASP A 18 7.17 5.10 -20.45
C ASP A 18 7.00 5.24 -18.94
N ASN A 19 7.75 6.18 -18.33
CA ASN A 19 7.66 6.46 -16.89
C ASN A 19 6.34 7.09 -16.43
N ARG A 20 5.48 7.53 -17.38
CA ARG A 20 4.18 8.15 -17.08
C ARG A 20 3.00 7.20 -17.23
N SER A 21 3.23 5.95 -17.65
CA SER A 21 2.15 4.99 -17.82
C SER A 21 1.51 4.64 -16.48
N LEU A 22 0.18 4.77 -16.40
CA LEU A 22 -0.62 4.36 -15.23
C LEU A 22 -0.53 2.85 -14.94
N TRP A 23 0.03 2.06 -15.87
CA TRP A 23 0.29 0.63 -15.71
C TRP A 23 1.57 0.32 -14.92
N ASN A 24 2.52 1.26 -14.82
CA ASN A 24 3.78 1.03 -14.10
C ASN A 24 3.57 0.73 -12.61
N PRO A 25 2.70 1.45 -11.86
CA PRO A 25 2.33 1.10 -10.50
C PRO A 25 1.79 -0.32 -10.36
N VAL A 26 0.88 -0.71 -11.25
CA VAL A 26 0.20 -2.01 -11.20
C VAL A 26 1.19 -3.14 -11.47
N LEU A 27 2.04 -2.99 -12.49
CA LEU A 27 3.07 -3.97 -12.82
C LEU A 27 4.14 -4.08 -11.73
N PHE A 28 4.50 -2.98 -11.07
CA PHE A 28 5.41 -2.99 -9.93
C PHE A 28 4.86 -3.84 -8.78
N LEU A 29 3.59 -3.64 -8.45
CA LEU A 29 2.92 -4.38 -7.37
C LEU A 29 2.76 -5.84 -7.71
N LEU A 30 2.36 -6.14 -8.93
CA LEU A 30 2.22 -7.51 -9.41
C LEU A 30 3.58 -8.23 -9.37
N SER A 31 4.66 -7.53 -9.70
CA SER A 31 6.04 -8.02 -9.59
C SER A 31 6.44 -8.29 -8.13
N LEU A 32 6.17 -7.36 -7.21
CA LEU A 32 6.45 -7.54 -5.78
C LEU A 32 5.67 -8.72 -5.17
N ILE A 33 4.38 -8.80 -5.44
CA ILE A 33 3.53 -9.89 -4.94
C ILE A 33 3.99 -11.23 -5.53
N SER A 34 4.27 -11.28 -6.83
CA SER A 34 4.72 -12.52 -7.50
C SER A 34 6.09 -12.98 -6.99
N SER A 35 7.02 -12.06 -6.77
CA SER A 35 8.35 -12.37 -6.23
C SER A 35 8.29 -12.81 -4.77
N TYR A 36 7.38 -12.23 -3.96
CA TYR A 36 7.14 -12.64 -2.57
C TYR A 36 6.67 -14.09 -2.48
N PHE A 37 5.62 -14.47 -3.21
CA PHE A 37 5.12 -15.85 -3.22
C PHE A 37 6.16 -16.84 -3.75
N TYR A 38 6.95 -16.41 -4.73
CA TYR A 38 8.02 -17.22 -5.27
C TYR A 38 9.15 -17.49 -4.26
N LEU A 39 9.57 -16.48 -3.50
CA LEU A 39 10.53 -16.63 -2.41
C LEU A 39 9.99 -17.58 -1.32
N GLY A 40 8.72 -17.44 -0.94
CA GLY A 40 8.06 -18.38 -0.03
C GLY A 40 8.11 -19.82 -0.55
N TYR A 41 7.75 -20.01 -1.82
CA TYR A 41 7.80 -21.33 -2.47
C TYR A 41 9.21 -21.93 -2.53
N LEU A 42 10.25 -21.12 -2.71
CA LEU A 42 11.64 -21.59 -2.65
C LEU A 42 12.03 -22.07 -1.25
N PHE A 43 11.65 -21.35 -0.19
CA PHE A 43 11.93 -21.80 1.17
C PHE A 43 11.21 -23.11 1.52
N TYR A 44 9.98 -23.26 1.03
CA TYR A 44 9.21 -24.49 1.18
C TYR A 44 9.87 -25.68 0.47
N GLN A 45 10.21 -25.55 -0.82
CA GLN A 45 10.84 -26.63 -1.59
C GLN A 45 12.22 -27.07 -1.05
N ASN A 46 12.97 -26.13 -0.46
CA ASN A 46 14.27 -26.45 0.12
C ASN A 46 14.18 -27.08 1.54
N GLY A 47 12.96 -27.38 2.02
CA GLY A 47 12.74 -28.01 3.33
C GLY A 47 12.90 -27.07 4.53
N TYR A 48 12.97 -25.75 4.30
CA TYR A 48 13.11 -24.74 5.35
C TYR A 48 11.74 -24.29 5.90
N GLU A 49 10.95 -25.24 6.39
CA GLU A 49 9.59 -25.00 6.90
C GLU A 49 9.53 -23.89 7.96
N LYS A 50 10.48 -23.89 8.89
CA LYS A 50 10.57 -22.87 9.96
C LYS A 50 10.76 -21.46 9.40
N ILE A 51 11.59 -21.33 8.36
CA ILE A 51 11.87 -20.04 7.71
C ILE A 51 10.66 -19.59 6.90
N HIS A 52 10.00 -20.53 6.20
CA HIS A 52 8.76 -20.27 5.48
C HIS A 52 7.67 -19.72 6.42
N PHE A 53 7.40 -20.39 7.55
CA PHE A 53 6.44 -19.90 8.54
C PHE A 53 6.84 -18.55 9.14
N ALA A 54 8.11 -18.37 9.51
CA ALA A 54 8.60 -17.09 10.03
C ALA A 54 8.42 -15.94 9.02
N PHE A 55 8.65 -16.20 7.73
CA PHE A 55 8.51 -15.22 6.65
C PHE A 55 7.06 -14.74 6.47
N PHE A 56 6.10 -15.67 6.55
CA PHE A 56 4.67 -15.35 6.52
C PHE A 56 4.23 -14.56 7.76
N ILE A 57 4.60 -15.01 8.96
CA ILE A 57 4.28 -14.32 10.22
C ILE A 57 4.86 -12.91 10.23
N PHE A 58 6.12 -12.77 9.82
CA PHE A 58 6.79 -11.47 9.74
C PHE A 58 6.03 -10.51 8.82
N SER A 59 5.61 -10.98 7.65
CA SER A 59 4.84 -10.16 6.71
C SER A 59 3.46 -9.81 7.24
N PHE A 60 2.81 -10.73 7.96
CA PHE A 60 1.52 -10.50 8.60
C PHE A 60 1.59 -9.44 9.71
N ILE A 61 2.72 -9.31 10.41
CA ILE A 61 2.93 -8.26 11.43
C ILE A 61 3.39 -6.95 10.78
N LEU A 62 4.32 -7.04 9.83
CA LEU A 62 4.94 -5.89 9.17
C LEU A 62 3.91 -5.10 8.36
N LEU A 63 3.04 -5.78 7.62
CA LEU A 63 2.10 -5.14 6.69
C LEU A 63 1.07 -4.23 7.40
N PRO A 64 0.41 -4.64 8.50
CA PRO A 64 -0.42 -3.74 9.30
C PRO A 64 0.36 -2.52 9.83
N ILE A 65 1.59 -2.70 10.29
CA ILE A 65 2.43 -1.60 10.79
C ILE A 65 2.70 -0.59 9.67
N LEU A 66 3.06 -1.06 8.47
CA LEU A 66 3.29 -0.19 7.31
C LEU A 66 2.03 0.57 6.91
N ILE A 67 0.87 -0.09 6.91
CA ILE A 67 -0.41 0.56 6.57
C ILE A 67 -0.75 1.62 7.63
N PHE A 68 -0.53 1.34 8.91
CA PHE A 68 -0.78 2.29 9.99
C PHE A 68 0.10 3.54 9.87
N LEU A 69 1.42 3.35 9.72
CA LEU A 69 2.37 4.46 9.49
C LEU A 69 2.03 5.21 8.20
N GLY A 70 1.65 4.47 7.16
CA GLY A 70 1.20 5.01 5.88
C GLY A 70 -0.03 5.90 6.00
N GLY A 71 -1.01 5.51 6.82
CA GLY A 71 -2.19 6.34 7.12
C GLY A 71 -1.80 7.67 7.75
N ILE A 72 -0.93 7.66 8.77
CA ILE A 72 -0.41 8.89 9.40
C ILE A 72 0.32 9.77 8.38
N PHE A 73 1.17 9.16 7.55
CA PHE A 73 1.91 9.86 6.50
C PHE A 73 1.00 10.50 5.45
N LEU A 74 -0.08 9.82 5.04
CA LEU A 74 -1.06 10.36 4.09
C LEU A 74 -1.84 11.55 4.66
N ILE A 75 -2.17 11.54 5.95
CA ILE A 75 -2.79 12.69 6.63
C ILE A 75 -1.80 13.86 6.66
N TYR A 76 -0.55 13.61 7.07
CA TYR A 76 0.47 14.65 7.18
C TYR A 76 0.76 15.31 5.83
N ASN A 77 0.95 14.52 4.76
CA ASN A 77 1.14 15.04 3.41
C ASN A 77 -0.10 15.79 2.92
N GLY A 78 -1.29 15.24 3.17
CA GLY A 78 -2.56 15.89 2.86
C GLY A 78 -2.63 17.29 3.47
N LEU A 79 -2.29 17.43 4.75
CA LEU A 79 -2.30 18.72 5.45
C LEU A 79 -1.28 19.72 4.87
N ILE A 80 -0.06 19.28 4.59
CA ILE A 80 0.99 20.15 4.02
C ILE A 80 0.59 20.69 2.65
N LEU A 81 0.11 19.80 1.78
CA LEU A 81 -0.31 20.15 0.43
C LEU A 81 -1.52 21.10 0.46
N LEU A 82 -2.41 20.99 1.46
CA LEU A 82 -3.60 21.84 1.57
C LEU A 82 -3.19 23.27 1.90
N LYS A 83 -2.13 23.40 2.70
CA LYS A 83 -1.54 24.68 3.12
C LYS A 83 -0.71 25.34 2.02
N ARG A 84 -0.17 24.57 1.07
CA ARG A 84 0.83 25.05 0.08
C ARG A 84 0.31 25.18 -1.36
N GLU A 85 -0.58 24.29 -1.80
CA GLU A 85 -1.13 24.25 -3.17
C GLU A 85 -2.61 24.66 -3.24
N GLY A 86 -3.30 24.77 -2.11
CA GLY A 86 -4.72 25.11 -2.03
C GLY A 86 -5.66 23.90 -2.11
N ARG A 87 -6.95 24.18 -2.36
CA ARG A 87 -8.04 23.18 -2.33
C ARG A 87 -8.07 22.33 -3.61
N SER A 88 -7.18 21.35 -3.75
CA SER A 88 -7.28 20.35 -4.84
C SER A 88 -8.06 19.10 -4.38
N LYS A 89 -8.90 18.53 -5.27
CA LYS A 89 -9.71 17.33 -4.96
C LYS A 89 -8.86 16.13 -4.54
N ALA A 90 -7.67 15.99 -5.14
CA ALA A 90 -6.71 14.94 -4.81
C ALA A 90 -6.20 15.03 -3.37
N ASN A 91 -6.07 16.26 -2.85
CA ASN A 91 -5.48 16.45 -1.55
C ASN A 91 -6.44 16.15 -0.39
N TYR A 92 -7.73 16.44 -0.58
CA TYR A 92 -8.79 15.94 0.30
C TYR A 92 -8.89 14.43 0.27
N LEU A 93 -8.69 13.83 -0.91
CA LEU A 93 -8.72 12.38 -1.05
C LEU A 93 -7.63 11.75 -0.17
N SER A 94 -6.35 12.15 -0.31
CA SER A 94 -5.25 11.62 0.52
C SER A 94 -5.52 11.72 2.02
N MET A 95 -6.03 12.86 2.48
CA MET A 95 -6.35 13.07 3.89
C MET A 95 -7.50 12.17 4.36
N LEU A 96 -8.57 12.05 3.56
CA LEU A 96 -9.70 11.17 3.83
C LEU A 96 -9.26 9.71 3.89
N LEU A 97 -8.39 9.27 2.96
CA LEU A 97 -7.85 7.92 2.96
C LEU A 97 -7.06 7.61 4.23
N GLY A 98 -6.23 8.54 4.69
CA GLY A 98 -5.51 8.38 5.94
C GLY A 98 -6.43 8.26 7.15
N ILE A 99 -7.52 9.04 7.20
CA ILE A 99 -8.54 8.95 8.27
C ILE A 99 -9.26 7.59 8.22
N VAL A 100 -9.66 7.14 7.03
CA VAL A 100 -10.27 5.82 6.78
C VAL A 100 -9.35 4.70 7.26
N ILE A 101 -8.05 4.79 7.03
CA ILE A 101 -7.06 3.82 7.54
C ILE A 101 -7.04 3.81 9.07
N LEU A 102 -6.95 4.97 9.73
CA LEU A 102 -6.91 5.05 11.19
C LEU A 102 -8.22 4.56 11.84
N LEU A 103 -9.36 4.88 11.24
CA LEU A 103 -10.67 4.39 11.70
C LEU A 103 -10.75 2.86 11.68
N PHE A 104 -10.15 2.21 10.68
CA PHE A 104 -10.10 0.76 10.64
C PHE A 104 -9.27 0.15 11.76
N PHE A 105 -8.11 0.73 12.06
CA PHE A 105 -7.33 0.29 13.22
C PHE A 105 -8.11 0.49 14.52
N ALA A 106 -8.82 1.61 14.67
CA ALA A 106 -9.68 1.85 15.84
C ALA A 106 -10.82 0.81 15.95
N LEU A 107 -11.49 0.47 14.84
CA LEU A 107 -12.53 -0.57 14.80
C LEU A 107 -11.96 -1.96 15.14
N MET A 108 -10.77 -2.30 14.65
CA MET A 108 -10.11 -3.56 15.01
C MET A 108 -9.65 -3.59 16.47
N SER A 109 -9.17 -2.48 17.02
CA SER A 109 -8.87 -2.36 18.45
C SER A 109 -10.12 -2.57 19.31
N PHE A 110 -11.28 -2.06 18.88
CA PHE A 110 -12.55 -2.30 19.56
C PHE A 110 -12.91 -3.80 19.57
N ARG A 111 -12.74 -4.49 18.43
CA ARG A 111 -12.99 -5.94 18.34
C ARG A 111 -12.07 -6.79 19.25
N LEU A 112 -10.82 -6.37 19.41
CA LEU A 112 -9.82 -7.05 20.24
C LEU A 112 -9.94 -6.71 21.73
N GLY A 113 -10.39 -5.49 22.06
CA GLY A 113 -10.50 -4.98 23.43
C GLY A 113 -11.82 -5.30 24.13
N ASP A 114 -12.91 -5.43 23.36
CA ASP A 114 -14.21 -5.77 23.93
C ASP A 114 -14.24 -7.27 24.27
N ARG A 115 -14.36 -7.58 25.56
CA ARG A 115 -14.30 -8.95 26.09
C ARG A 115 -15.49 -9.76 25.58
N ASN A 116 -15.34 -10.37 24.39
CA ASN A 116 -15.95 -11.61 23.89
C ASN A 116 -17.43 -11.92 24.21
N GLU A 117 -18.28 -11.01 24.67
CA GLU A 117 -19.68 -11.34 25.00
C GLU A 117 -20.65 -10.92 23.91
N LEU A 118 -20.46 -9.76 23.26
CA LEU A 118 -21.38 -9.29 22.22
C LEU A 118 -21.26 -10.03 20.89
N PHE A 119 -20.03 -10.34 20.44
CA PHE A 119 -19.78 -10.97 19.14
C PHE A 119 -19.73 -12.51 19.18
N TYR A 120 -19.41 -13.10 20.34
CA TYR A 120 -19.35 -14.55 20.48
C TYR A 120 -20.74 -15.14 20.68
N THR A 121 -21.64 -14.39 21.34
CA THR A 121 -23.05 -14.76 21.52
C THR A 121 -23.84 -14.67 20.21
N ASN A 122 -23.55 -13.68 19.35
CA ASN A 122 -24.27 -13.48 18.09
C ASN A 122 -23.42 -13.86 16.88
N HIS A 123 -23.48 -15.13 16.49
CA HIS A 123 -22.73 -15.68 15.35
C HIS A 123 -22.95 -14.88 14.05
N PHE A 124 -24.16 -14.37 13.83
CA PHE A 124 -24.51 -13.53 12.67
C PHE A 124 -23.75 -12.19 12.66
N LEU A 125 -23.67 -11.51 13.81
CA LEU A 125 -22.92 -10.24 13.93
C LEU A 125 -21.43 -10.46 13.74
N ASN A 126 -20.89 -11.60 14.18
CA ASN A 126 -19.48 -11.94 13.97
C ASN A 126 -19.16 -12.15 12.48
N ILE A 127 -20.02 -12.86 11.74
CA ILE A 127 -19.84 -13.09 10.30
C ILE A 127 -19.94 -11.78 9.53
N LEU A 128 -20.95 -10.95 9.81
CA LEU A 128 -21.09 -9.62 9.19
C LEU A 128 -19.87 -8.75 9.47
N PHE A 129 -19.41 -8.70 10.72
CA PHE A 129 -18.24 -7.92 11.10
C PHE A 129 -16.98 -8.44 10.40
N ALA A 130 -16.77 -9.75 10.35
CA ALA A 130 -15.65 -10.35 9.64
C ALA A 130 -15.68 -9.98 8.15
N PHE A 131 -16.85 -10.10 7.50
CA PHE A 131 -17.02 -9.74 6.10
C PHE A 131 -16.71 -8.26 5.82
N ILE A 132 -17.21 -7.35 6.67
CA ILE A 132 -16.96 -5.91 6.58
C ILE A 132 -15.48 -5.61 6.84
N ALA A 133 -14.87 -6.22 7.85
CA ALA A 133 -13.48 -5.98 8.20
C ALA A 133 -12.52 -6.47 7.11
N TYR A 134 -12.73 -7.68 6.56
CA TYR A 134 -11.89 -8.22 5.48
C TYR A 134 -12.05 -7.47 4.17
N SER A 135 -13.29 -7.13 3.78
CA SER A 135 -13.53 -6.32 2.58
C SER A 135 -12.88 -4.94 2.71
N TYR A 136 -13.01 -4.29 3.88
CA TYR A 136 -12.36 -3.02 4.16
C TYR A 136 -10.84 -3.11 4.15
N PHE A 137 -10.27 -4.17 4.73
CA PHE A 137 -8.82 -4.40 4.76
C PHE A 137 -8.23 -4.50 3.35
N ILE A 138 -8.87 -5.27 2.46
CA ILE A 138 -8.44 -5.39 1.05
C ILE A 138 -8.56 -4.04 0.34
N LEU A 139 -9.67 -3.33 0.54
CA LEU A 139 -9.91 -2.03 -0.09
C LEU A 139 -8.87 -1.00 0.35
N VAL A 140 -8.58 -0.94 1.65
CA VAL A 140 -7.53 -0.09 2.21
C VAL A 140 -6.15 -0.46 1.69
N LEU A 141 -5.80 -1.74 1.62
CA LEU A 141 -4.51 -2.18 1.10
C LEU A 141 -4.33 -1.72 -0.35
N LEU A 142 -5.32 -1.97 -1.20
CA LEU A 142 -5.27 -1.61 -2.63
C LEU A 142 -5.18 -0.09 -2.82
N LEU A 143 -5.94 0.66 -2.02
CA LEU A 143 -6.01 2.10 -2.11
C LEU A 143 -4.77 2.80 -1.50
N TRP A 144 -4.22 2.28 -0.41
CA TRP A 144 -2.95 2.73 0.19
C TRP A 144 -1.81 2.54 -0.81
N VAL A 145 -1.74 1.37 -1.43
CA VAL A 145 -0.79 1.02 -2.46
C VAL A 145 -0.91 1.94 -3.69
N LEU A 146 -2.13 2.19 -4.18
CA LEU A 146 -2.38 3.09 -5.30
C LEU A 146 -1.98 4.54 -4.94
N CYS A 147 -2.30 4.98 -3.73
CA CYS A 147 -2.00 6.33 -3.27
C CYS A 147 -0.51 6.54 -3.01
N CYS A 148 0.20 5.55 -2.44
CA CYS A 148 1.65 5.58 -2.27
C CYS A 148 2.38 5.61 -3.61
N THR A 149 1.96 4.78 -4.56
CA THR A 149 2.58 4.78 -5.90
C THR A 149 2.30 6.08 -6.67
N LEU A 150 1.08 6.61 -6.62
CA LEU A 150 0.74 7.93 -7.20
C LEU A 150 1.49 9.07 -6.51
N SER A 151 1.64 9.03 -5.18
CA SER A 151 2.38 10.04 -4.41
C SER A 151 3.88 9.97 -4.65
N CYS A 152 4.46 8.77 -4.78
CA CYS A 152 5.85 8.57 -5.17
C CYS A 152 6.09 9.05 -6.60
N ILE A 153 5.18 8.78 -7.53
CA ILE A 153 5.27 9.25 -8.92
C ILE A 153 5.13 10.77 -8.97
N SER A 154 4.19 11.38 -8.24
CA SER A 154 4.03 12.84 -8.23
C SER A 154 5.22 13.55 -7.58
N LEU A 155 5.78 13.01 -6.49
CA LEU A 155 7.03 13.49 -5.89
C LEU A 155 8.23 13.32 -6.84
N PHE A 156 8.32 12.20 -7.55
CA PHE A 156 9.40 11.95 -8.51
C PHE A 156 9.27 12.88 -9.72
N LEU A 157 8.08 13.02 -10.31
CA LEU A 157 7.81 13.93 -11.42
C LEU A 157 8.08 15.39 -11.01
N ARG A 158 7.69 15.80 -9.80
CA ARG A 158 7.93 17.15 -9.26
C ARG A 158 9.43 17.38 -9.00
N ARG A 159 10.18 16.36 -8.54
CA ARG A 159 11.64 16.43 -8.36
C ARG A 159 12.37 16.49 -9.71
N SER A 160 11.93 15.73 -10.72
CA SER A 160 12.46 15.81 -12.08
C SER A 160 12.20 17.16 -12.74
N ILE A 161 11.00 17.73 -12.60
CA ILE A 161 10.64 19.05 -13.14
C ILE A 161 11.43 20.17 -12.44
N MET A 162 11.62 20.07 -11.12
CA MET A 162 12.39 21.06 -10.36
C MET A 162 13.88 21.03 -10.73
N ILE A 163 14.44 19.84 -11.03
CA ILE A 163 15.81 19.70 -11.55
C ILE A 163 15.91 20.30 -12.96
N LEU A 164 14.92 20.06 -13.83
CA LEU A 164 14.88 20.63 -15.18
C LEU A 164 14.72 22.16 -15.17
N SER A 165 13.90 22.72 -14.27
CA SER A 165 13.72 24.17 -14.14
C SER A 165 14.97 24.83 -13.54
N SER A 166 15.68 24.15 -12.65
CA SER A 166 16.95 24.63 -12.10
C SER A 166 18.06 24.67 -13.17
N PHE A 167 18.07 23.69 -14.08
CA PHE A 167 18.99 23.68 -15.23
C PHE A 167 18.65 24.75 -16.29
N MET A 168 17.37 25.03 -16.55
CA MET A 168 16.99 26.10 -17.50
C MET A 168 17.26 27.52 -16.97
N VAL A 169 17.29 27.73 -15.65
CA VAL A 169 17.61 29.04 -15.04
C VAL A 169 19.13 29.31 -14.97
N GLN A 170 19.98 28.29 -15.10
CA GLN A 170 21.44 28.47 -15.18
C GLN A 170 21.97 28.66 -16.61
N VAL A 171 21.12 28.57 -17.63
CA VAL A 171 21.50 28.68 -19.07
C VAL A 171 20.95 29.96 -19.73
N CYS A 172 20.29 30.84 -18.96
CA CYS A 172 20.03 32.24 -19.32
C CYS A 172 20.78 33.16 -18.36
#